data_AF-A0A345P699-F1
#
_entry.id   AF-A0A345P699-F1
#
_cell.length_a   1.000
_cell.length_b   1.000
_cell.length_c   1.000
_cell.angle_alpha   90.00
_cell.angle_beta   90.00
_cell.angle_gamma   90.00
#
_symmetry.space_group_name_H-M   'P 1'
#
loop_
_entity.id
_entity.type
_entity.pdbx_description
1 polymer ?
#
loop_
_entity_poly.entity_id
_entity_poly.type
_entity_poly.pdbx_seq_one_letter_code
_entity_poly.pdbx_strand_id
1 'polypeptide(L)'
;MCANYEPIRPSEIINLGLVQPRFDFVKEAYPADLCPILISGLQDDFEWRQALFGLVPEWAETISFSKHTYNAQLETVATKPSYRTAWRENQYALVPMHSFFEPSYETGKAVRTRIERQDHEPFTVAAIWDHWSDHFRAYAVNMEKLQFALVSWHVHR
;
A
#
# COMPACT_ATOMS: atom_id res chain seq x y z
N MET A 1 -7.47 -9.73 6.07
CA MET A 1 -7.12 -8.48 5.36
C MET A 1 -5.76 -8.06 5.87
N CYS A 2 -4.77 -8.00 4.99
CA CYS A 2 -3.38 -7.77 5.34
C CYS A 2 -3.24 -6.38 5.97
N ALA A 3 -2.98 -6.36 7.28
CA ALA A 3 -2.72 -5.11 8.00
C ALA A 3 -1.23 -4.76 8.02
N ASN A 4 -0.34 -5.72 7.75
CA ASN A 4 1.09 -5.51 7.79
C ASN A 4 1.84 -6.40 6.79
N TYR A 5 2.94 -5.89 6.25
CA TYR A 5 3.75 -6.58 5.25
C TYR A 5 5.23 -6.21 5.38
N GLU A 6 6.10 -7.03 4.81
CA GLU A 6 7.53 -6.75 4.64
C GLU A 6 7.76 -6.15 3.24
N PRO A 7 8.08 -4.86 3.11
CA PRO A 7 8.49 -4.29 1.83
C PRO A 7 9.68 -5.04 1.23
N ILE A 8 9.87 -4.90 -0.09
CA ILE A 8 11.03 -5.48 -0.78
C ILE A 8 12.33 -5.03 -0.11
N ARG A 9 13.30 -5.93 0.05
CA ARG A 9 14.60 -5.52 0.59
C ARG A 9 15.39 -4.73 -0.45
N PRO A 10 16.16 -3.70 -0.07
CA PRO A 10 16.95 -2.92 -1.04
C PRO A 10 17.87 -3.78 -1.93
N SER A 11 18.42 -4.88 -1.40
CA SER A 11 19.26 -5.83 -2.13
C SER A 11 18.51 -6.66 -3.19
N GLU A 12 17.19 -6.75 -3.10
CA GLU A 12 16.34 -7.60 -3.96
C GLU A 12 15.60 -6.79 -5.03
N ILE A 13 15.69 -5.45 -5.00
CA ILE A 13 15.02 -4.56 -5.96
C ILE A 13 15.39 -4.88 -7.41
N ILE A 14 16.65 -5.25 -7.64
CA ILE A 14 17.15 -5.63 -8.97
C ILE A 14 16.48 -6.91 -9.51
N ASN A 15 15.98 -7.79 -8.64
CA ASN A 15 15.29 -9.01 -9.03
C ASN A 15 13.93 -8.72 -9.69
N LEU A 16 13.35 -7.55 -9.41
CA LEU A 16 12.15 -7.05 -10.10
C LEU A 16 12.48 -6.22 -11.35
N GLY A 17 13.76 -6.10 -11.73
CA GLY A 17 14.19 -5.24 -12.84
C GLY A 17 14.08 -3.75 -12.55
N LEU A 18 14.03 -3.36 -11.28
CA LEU A 18 13.85 -1.98 -10.85
C LEU A 18 15.18 -1.35 -10.40
N VAL A 19 15.26 -0.02 -10.49
CA VAL A 19 16.35 0.78 -9.89
C VAL A 19 16.03 1.05 -8.43
N GLN A 20 17.02 1.24 -7.56
CA GLN A 20 16.75 1.56 -6.15
C GLN A 20 16.11 2.95 -5.96
N PRO A 21 15.17 3.10 -5.00
CA PRO A 21 14.64 4.40 -4.62
C PRO A 21 15.72 5.25 -3.94
N ARG A 22 15.50 6.57 -3.92
CA ARG A 22 16.40 7.55 -3.28
C ARG A 22 16.01 7.87 -1.84
N PHE A 23 15.21 7.03 -1.22
CA PHE A 23 14.70 7.20 0.13
C PHE A 23 14.68 5.86 0.87
N ASP A 24 14.84 5.93 2.19
CA ASP A 24 14.73 4.79 3.08
C ASP A 24 13.26 4.48 3.37
N PHE A 25 12.97 3.23 3.71
CA PHE A 25 11.65 2.80 4.12
C PHE A 25 11.71 1.74 5.21
N VAL A 26 10.59 1.56 5.89
CA VAL A 26 10.47 0.63 7.03
C VAL A 26 10.72 -0.82 6.60
N LYS A 27 11.28 -1.63 7.51
CA LYS A 27 11.50 -3.07 7.28
C LYS A 27 10.21 -3.88 7.33
N GLU A 28 9.24 -3.38 8.09
CA GLU A 28 7.89 -3.94 8.19
C GLU A 28 6.93 -2.75 8.26
N ALA A 29 5.92 -2.77 7.39
CA ALA A 29 4.98 -1.68 7.21
C ALA A 29 3.65 -1.98 7.89
N TYR A 30 3.12 -0.97 8.57
CA TYR A 30 1.81 -0.95 9.23
C TYR A 30 0.97 0.23 8.71
N PRO A 31 -0.35 0.25 8.94
CA PRO A 31 -1.20 1.35 8.50
C PRO A 31 -0.75 2.65 9.17
N ALA A 32 -0.73 3.73 8.38
CA ALA A 32 -0.15 5.03 8.67
C ALA A 32 1.39 5.13 8.59
N ASP A 33 2.12 4.07 8.24
CA ASP A 33 3.54 4.18 7.89
C ASP A 33 3.72 4.76 6.48
N LEU A 34 4.89 5.36 6.24
CA LEU A 34 5.33 5.77 4.91
C LEU A 34 6.04 4.60 4.23
N CYS A 35 5.53 4.20 3.07
CA CYS A 35 5.96 3.00 2.37
C CYS A 35 6.36 3.30 0.92
N PRO A 36 7.22 2.47 0.31
CA PRO A 36 7.58 2.58 -1.09
C PRO A 36 6.45 2.01 -1.95
N ILE A 37 6.01 2.77 -2.95
CA ILE A 37 5.11 2.31 -4.01
C ILE A 37 5.73 2.63 -5.38
N LEU A 38 5.31 1.89 -6.39
CA LEU A 38 5.61 2.17 -7.79
C LEU A 38 4.36 2.69 -8.46
N ILE A 39 4.49 3.80 -9.18
CA ILE A 39 3.44 4.32 -10.07
C ILE A 39 3.98 4.44 -11.49
N SER A 40 3.09 4.60 -12.47
CA SER A 40 3.49 4.85 -13.86
C SER A 40 4.31 6.15 -13.96
N GLY A 41 5.50 6.05 -14.54
CA GLY A 41 6.36 7.18 -14.90
C GLY A 41 6.21 7.59 -16.36
N LEU A 42 7.19 8.35 -16.87
CA LEU A 42 7.27 8.72 -18.29
C LEU A 42 7.79 7.54 -19.12
N GLN A 43 7.36 7.44 -20.39
CA GLN A 43 7.85 6.45 -21.36
C GLN A 43 7.73 4.98 -20.88
N ASP A 44 6.60 4.62 -20.27
CA ASP A 44 6.31 3.27 -19.77
C ASP A 44 7.28 2.75 -18.69
N ASP A 45 7.98 3.65 -18.00
CA ASP A 45 8.82 3.33 -16.84
C ASP A 45 8.02 3.37 -15.51
N PHE A 46 8.63 2.88 -14.44
CA PHE A 46 8.09 2.99 -13.09
C PHE A 46 8.80 4.07 -12.28
N GLU A 47 8.03 4.86 -11.53
CA GLU A 47 8.57 5.83 -10.59
C GLU A 47 8.32 5.38 -9.14
N TRP A 48 9.40 5.32 -8.35
CA TRP A 48 9.29 5.13 -6.91
C TRP A 48 8.70 6.36 -6.24
N ARG A 49 7.70 6.14 -5.40
CA ARG A 49 7.13 7.16 -4.53
C ARG A 49 7.03 6.68 -3.10
N GLN A 50 7.17 7.62 -2.17
CA GLN A 50 6.90 7.37 -0.76
C GLN A 50 5.46 7.81 -0.46
N ALA A 51 4.65 6.91 0.09
CA ALA A 51 3.23 7.16 0.31
C ALA A 51 2.74 6.61 1.66
N LEU A 52 1.75 7.28 2.26
CA LEU A 52 1.08 6.84 3.48
C LEU A 52 0.26 5.58 3.23
N PHE A 53 0.44 4.55 4.06
CA PHE A 53 -0.35 3.32 3.97
C PHE A 53 -1.74 3.49 4.60
N GLY A 54 -2.73 3.79 3.75
CA GLY A 54 -4.12 4.06 4.07
C GLY A 54 -4.58 5.41 3.54
N LEU A 55 -5.73 5.44 2.85
CA LEU A 55 -6.28 6.68 2.28
C LEU A 55 -7.04 7.50 3.34
N VAL A 56 -6.74 8.78 3.42
CA VAL A 56 -7.42 9.77 4.26
C VAL A 56 -8.31 10.61 3.35
N PRO A 57 -9.63 10.39 3.36
CA PRO A 57 -10.57 11.18 2.57
C PRO A 57 -10.60 12.63 3.06
N GLU A 58 -11.03 13.55 2.20
CA GLU A 58 -11.11 14.98 2.51
C GLU A 58 -11.98 15.30 3.73
N TRP A 59 -13.04 14.53 3.96
CA TRP A 59 -13.96 14.70 5.09
C TRP A 59 -13.44 14.13 6.41
N ALA A 60 -12.33 13.39 6.40
CA ALA A 60 -11.77 12.84 7.63
C ALA A 60 -11.13 13.95 8.46
N GLU A 61 -11.27 13.89 9.78
CA GLU A 61 -10.75 14.91 10.69
C GLU A 61 -9.25 14.72 11.02
N THR A 62 -8.74 13.48 10.93
CA THR A 62 -7.36 13.16 11.28
C THR A 62 -6.75 12.09 10.38
N ILE A 63 -5.41 12.11 10.26
CA ILE A 63 -4.61 11.09 9.54
C ILE A 63 -4.83 9.69 10.11
N SER A 64 -5.26 9.56 11.37
CA SER A 64 -5.54 8.25 12.00
C SER A 64 -6.60 7.44 11.25
N PHE A 65 -7.43 8.09 10.44
CA PHE A 65 -8.41 7.43 9.57
C PHE A 65 -7.78 6.46 8.57
N SER A 66 -6.51 6.68 8.18
CA SER A 66 -5.73 5.75 7.33
C SER A 66 -5.71 4.30 7.87
N LYS A 67 -5.82 4.13 9.19
CA LYS A 67 -5.90 2.82 9.86
C LYS A 67 -7.21 2.07 9.59
N HIS A 68 -8.14 2.65 8.84
CA HIS A 68 -9.40 2.01 8.45
C HIS A 68 -9.55 1.83 6.93
N THR A 69 -8.58 2.32 6.16
CA THR A 69 -8.67 2.45 4.70
C THR A 69 -7.42 1.97 3.97
N TYR A 70 -6.60 1.17 4.64
CA TYR A 70 -5.39 0.57 4.07
C TYR A 70 -5.67 -0.60 3.11
N ASN A 71 -6.89 -1.16 3.13
CA ASN A 71 -7.34 -2.17 2.17
C ASN A 71 -8.65 -1.73 1.47
N ALA A 72 -8.64 -1.78 0.14
CA ALA A 72 -9.78 -1.53 -0.72
C ALA A 72 -10.27 -2.84 -1.33
N GLN A 73 -11.49 -3.26 -0.97
CA GLN A 73 -12.13 -4.45 -1.54
C GLN A 73 -12.48 -4.22 -3.01
N LEU A 74 -11.99 -5.08 -3.90
CA LEU A 74 -12.19 -5.01 -5.35
C LEU A 74 -13.66 -4.90 -5.74
N GLU A 75 -14.56 -5.55 -5.00
CA GLU A 75 -16.01 -5.55 -5.28
C GLU A 75 -16.66 -4.18 -5.03
N THR A 76 -16.03 -3.33 -4.21
CA THR A 76 -16.62 -2.05 -3.76
C THR A 76 -15.69 -0.84 -3.96
N VAL A 77 -14.49 -1.05 -4.48
CA VAL A 77 -13.48 -0.01 -4.68
C VAL A 77 -13.99 1.12 -5.58
N ALA A 78 -14.79 0.79 -6.60
CA ALA A 78 -15.36 1.77 -7.53
C ALA A 78 -16.47 2.64 -6.93
N THR A 79 -17.08 2.24 -5.81
CA THR A 79 -18.28 2.90 -5.26
C THR A 79 -18.06 3.52 -3.88
N LYS A 80 -17.18 2.93 -3.04
CA LYS A 80 -16.91 3.42 -1.69
C LYS A 80 -16.30 4.84 -1.72
N PRO A 81 -16.82 5.80 -0.93
CA PRO A 81 -16.35 7.18 -0.94
C PRO A 81 -14.84 7.34 -0.72
N SER A 82 -14.24 6.49 0.10
CA SER A 82 -12.81 6.54 0.40
C SER A 82 -11.91 6.15 -0.78
N TYR A 83 -12.44 5.44 -1.79
CA TYR A 83 -11.62 4.80 -2.84
C TYR A 83 -12.04 5.20 -4.25
N ARG A 84 -13.32 5.54 -4.46
CA ARG A 84 -13.92 5.73 -5.80
C ARG A 84 -13.20 6.77 -6.65
N THR A 85 -12.61 7.80 -6.05
CA THR A 85 -11.88 8.84 -6.78
C THR A 85 -10.62 8.25 -7.38
N ALA A 86 -9.73 7.68 -6.55
CA ALA A 86 -8.52 7.00 -7.01
C ALA A 86 -8.80 5.92 -8.07
N TRP A 87 -9.88 5.15 -7.89
CA TRP A 87 -10.30 4.17 -8.88
C TRP A 87 -10.71 4.80 -10.22
N ARG A 88 -11.53 5.85 -10.19
CA ARG A 88 -12.04 6.52 -11.40
C ARG A 88 -10.93 7.22 -12.18
N GLU A 89 -9.95 7.79 -11.48
CA GLU A 89 -8.82 8.51 -12.08
C GLU A 89 -7.67 7.57 -12.52
N ASN A 90 -7.86 6.25 -12.46
CA ASN A 90 -6.85 5.24 -12.81
C ASN A 90 -5.54 5.40 -12.03
N GLN A 91 -5.62 5.83 -10.78
CA GLN A 91 -4.45 5.99 -9.91
C GLN A 91 -4.03 4.63 -9.35
N TYR A 92 -3.51 3.78 -10.23
CA TYR A 92 -3.02 2.45 -9.87
C TYR A 92 -1.55 2.49 -9.46
N ALA A 93 -1.21 1.63 -8.52
CA ALA A 93 0.15 1.45 -8.01
C ALA A 93 0.47 -0.04 -7.87
N LEU A 94 1.77 -0.34 -7.88
CA LEU A 94 2.31 -1.62 -7.44
C LEU A 94 3.04 -1.42 -6.12
N VAL A 95 2.84 -2.33 -5.17
CA VAL A 95 3.54 -2.33 -3.88
C VAL A 95 4.49 -3.52 -3.83
N PRO A 96 5.81 -3.30 -4.02
CA PRO A 96 6.81 -4.36 -3.93
C PRO A 96 6.99 -4.85 -2.49
N MET A 97 6.87 -6.15 -2.28
CA MET A 97 6.98 -6.79 -0.97
C MET A 97 7.61 -8.19 -1.07
N HIS A 98 8.20 -8.63 0.04
CA HIS A 98 8.71 -10.00 0.18
C HIS A 98 7.65 -10.92 0.80
N SER A 99 6.84 -10.39 1.72
CA SER A 99 5.79 -11.16 2.37
C SER A 99 4.73 -10.25 2.96
N PHE A 100 3.58 -10.84 3.28
CA PHE A 100 2.56 -10.20 4.10
C PHE A 100 2.05 -11.14 5.17
N PHE A 101 1.29 -10.61 6.13
CA PHE A 101 0.82 -11.40 7.27
C PHE A 101 -0.70 -11.38 7.40
N GLU A 102 -1.25 -12.54 7.71
CA GLU A 102 -2.66 -12.73 8.03
C GLU A 102 -2.79 -13.59 9.29
N PRO A 103 -3.84 -13.39 10.10
CA PRO A 103 -4.13 -14.31 11.20
C PRO A 103 -4.64 -15.65 10.66
N SER A 104 -3.93 -16.73 10.98
CA SER A 104 -4.46 -18.09 10.91
C SER A 104 -5.22 -18.40 12.20
N TYR A 105 -6.35 -19.11 12.07
CA TYR A 105 -7.22 -19.52 13.18
C TYR A 105 -7.31 -21.03 13.35
N GLU A 106 -6.44 -21.80 12.68
CA GLU A 106 -6.43 -23.27 12.74
C GLU A 106 -6.21 -23.80 14.17
N THR A 107 -5.54 -23.02 15.02
CA THR A 107 -5.30 -23.33 16.44
C THR A 107 -6.44 -22.88 17.37
N GLY A 108 -7.52 -22.31 16.82
CA GLY A 108 -8.60 -21.68 17.59
C GLY A 108 -8.28 -20.28 18.15
N LYS A 109 -7.07 -19.76 17.89
CA LYS A 109 -6.64 -18.39 18.23
C LYS A 109 -6.00 -17.74 17.00
N ALA A 110 -5.99 -16.41 16.97
CA ALA A 110 -5.29 -15.67 15.92
C ALA A 110 -3.77 -15.84 16.04
N VAL A 111 -3.17 -16.59 15.12
CA VAL A 111 -1.71 -16.76 15.00
C VAL A 111 -1.24 -15.97 13.78
N ARG A 112 -0.33 -15.01 14.01
CA ARG A 112 0.29 -14.23 12.94
C ARG A 112 1.04 -15.17 12.00
N THR A 113 0.55 -15.31 10.78
CA THR A 113 1.08 -16.25 9.78
C THR A 113 1.66 -15.46 8.63
N ARG A 114 2.90 -15.80 8.26
CA ARG A 114 3.61 -15.18 7.14
C ARG A 114 3.22 -15.86 5.84
N ILE A 115 2.90 -15.06 4.83
CA ILE A 115 2.55 -15.51 3.48
C ILE A 115 3.56 -14.91 2.51
N GLU A 116 4.22 -15.77 1.75
CA GLU A 116 5.21 -15.39 0.76
C GLU A 116 5.16 -16.35 -0.44
N ARG A 117 5.93 -16.04 -1.48
CA ARG A 117 6.10 -16.96 -2.61
C ARG A 117 6.95 -18.17 -2.21
N GLN A 118 6.64 -19.32 -2.81
CA GLN A 118 7.36 -20.57 -2.59
C GLN A 118 8.84 -20.50 -3.02
N ASP A 119 9.16 -19.68 -4.02
CA ASP A 119 10.54 -19.45 -4.49
C ASP A 119 11.29 -18.40 -3.66
N HIS A 120 10.64 -17.81 -2.65
CA HIS A 120 11.17 -16.75 -1.79
C HIS A 120 11.58 -15.46 -2.53
N GLU A 121 11.20 -15.30 -3.79
CA GLU A 121 11.44 -14.07 -4.55
C GLU A 121 10.42 -12.98 -4.19
N PRO A 122 10.78 -11.69 -4.30
CA PRO A 122 9.82 -10.60 -4.10
C PRO A 122 8.71 -10.62 -5.15
N PHE A 123 7.63 -9.91 -4.85
CA PHE A 123 6.50 -9.72 -5.75
C PHE A 123 5.84 -8.36 -5.52
N THR A 124 4.89 -8.03 -6.40
CA THR A 124 4.11 -6.81 -6.29
C THR A 124 2.66 -7.13 -6.00
N VAL A 125 2.04 -6.35 -5.10
CA VAL A 125 0.60 -6.36 -4.88
C VAL A 125 -0.04 -5.12 -5.51
N ALA A 126 -1.21 -5.30 -6.11
CA ALA A 126 -1.97 -4.21 -6.69
C ALA A 126 -2.48 -3.24 -5.60
N ALA A 127 -2.37 -1.95 -5.88
CA ALA A 127 -2.84 -0.89 -5.02
C ALA A 127 -3.51 0.23 -5.84
N ILE A 128 -4.25 1.06 -5.14
CA ILE A 128 -4.68 2.37 -5.62
C ILE A 128 -3.98 3.45 -4.79
N TRP A 129 -3.72 4.60 -5.39
CA TRP A 129 -3.11 5.74 -4.71
C TRP A 129 -3.95 7.00 -4.90
N ASP A 130 -3.76 8.00 -4.03
CA ASP A 130 -4.35 9.33 -4.16
C ASP A 130 -3.40 10.37 -3.56
N HIS A 131 -3.67 11.64 -3.84
CA HIS A 131 -3.03 12.75 -3.16
C HIS A 131 -3.69 13.03 -1.81
N TRP A 132 -2.93 13.62 -0.90
CA TRP A 132 -3.50 14.17 0.34
C TRP A 132 -4.44 15.32 0.03
N SER A 133 -5.57 15.35 0.74
CA SER A 133 -6.48 16.49 0.69
C SER A 133 -5.81 17.76 1.20
N ASP A 134 -6.26 18.91 0.69
CA ASP A 134 -5.71 20.23 1.03
C ASP A 134 -5.75 20.52 2.54
N HIS A 135 -6.73 19.96 3.24
CA HIS A 135 -6.90 20.04 4.68
C HIS A 135 -5.67 19.54 5.47
N PHE A 136 -5.03 18.47 4.99
CA PHE A 136 -3.87 17.88 5.64
C PHE A 136 -2.53 18.39 5.08
N ARG A 137 -2.55 19.22 4.03
CA ARG A 137 -1.33 19.77 3.40
C ARG A 137 -0.51 20.66 4.34
N ALA A 138 -1.14 21.31 5.32
CA ALA A 138 -0.44 22.18 6.28
C ALA A 138 0.37 21.39 7.33
N TYR A 139 0.03 20.12 7.60
CA TYR A 139 0.70 19.28 8.59
C TYR A 139 1.89 18.49 8.02
N ALA A 140 2.01 18.41 6.69
CA ALA A 140 2.96 17.55 5.98
C ALA A 140 3.99 18.36 5.17
N VAL A 141 4.54 19.43 5.77
CA VAL A 141 5.39 20.44 5.08
C VAL A 141 6.64 19.83 4.40
N ASN A 142 7.06 18.61 4.79
CA ASN A 142 8.26 17.94 4.28
C ASN A 142 8.01 16.51 3.72
N MET A 143 6.75 16.09 3.51
CA MET A 143 6.45 14.77 2.96
C MET A 143 5.84 14.89 1.55
N GLU A 144 6.27 14.02 0.63
CA GLU A 144 5.51 13.83 -0.61
C GLU A 144 4.07 13.43 -0.27
N LYS A 145 3.12 14.10 -0.91
CA LYS A 145 1.70 14.12 -0.53
C LYS A 145 0.94 12.94 -1.15
N LEU A 146 1.45 11.74 -0.96
CA LEU A 146 0.84 10.52 -1.51
C LEU A 146 0.35 9.60 -0.40
N GLN A 147 -0.69 8.87 -0.73
CA GLN A 147 -1.33 7.88 0.12
C GLN A 147 -1.81 6.73 -0.76
N PHE A 148 -1.86 5.52 -0.23
CA PHE A 148 -2.27 4.34 -1.01
C PHE A 148 -3.06 3.34 -0.16
N ALA A 149 -3.80 2.47 -0.84
CA ALA A 149 -4.47 1.31 -0.25
C ALA A 149 -4.21 0.08 -1.11
N LEU A 150 -3.93 -1.06 -0.48
CA LEU A 150 -3.84 -2.35 -1.17
C LEU A 150 -5.23 -2.75 -1.68
N VAL A 151 -5.28 -3.29 -2.90
CA VAL A 151 -6.50 -3.88 -3.43
C VAL A 151 -6.60 -5.32 -2.92
N SER A 152 -7.71 -5.64 -2.29
CA SER A 152 -7.98 -6.98 -1.74
C SER A 152 -9.19 -7.62 -2.41
N TRP A 153 -9.21 -8.94 -2.42
CA TRP A 153 -10.35 -9.74 -2.89
C TRP A 153 -10.81 -10.68 -1.79
N HIS A 154 -12.10 -10.98 -1.75
CA HIS A 154 -12.65 -11.94 -0.80
C HIS A 154 -12.21 -13.37 -1.12
N VAL A 155 -11.31 -13.92 -0.32
CA VAL A 155 -11.07 -15.37 -0.33
C VAL A 155 -12.30 -16.06 0.26
N HIS A 156 -13.16 -16.62 -0.59
CA HIS A 156 -14.20 -17.55 -0.12
C HIS A 156 -13.52 -18.73 0.59
N ARG A 157 -13.79 -18.87 1.88
CA ARG A 157 -13.44 -20.07 2.65
C ARG A 157 -14.58 -21.06 2.59
#